data_AF-A0A6J6J6Z2-F1
#
_entry.id   AF-A0A6J6J6Z2-F1
#
_cell.length_a   1.000
_cell.length_b   1.000
_cell.length_c   1.000
_cell.angle_alpha   90.00
_cell.angle_beta   90.00
_cell.angle_gamma   90.00
#
_symmetry.space_group_name_H-M   'P 1'
#
loop_
_entity.id
_entity.type
_entity.pdbx_description
1 polymer ?
#
loop_
_entity_poly.entity_id
_entity_poly.type
_entity_poly.pdbx_seq_one_letter_code
_entity_poly.pdbx_strand_id
1 'polypeptide(L)' 'MQQQGKAVPVYQTTHEGPDHDRTFFANLLIDGQVIASASGRSRKQAETNAAIKALSGSTGE' A
#
# COMPACT_ATOMS: atom_id res chain seq x y z
N MET A 1 -4.38 -30.41 5.51
CA MET A 1 -4.92 -29.24 4.75
C MET A 1 -4.49 -27.97 5.48
N GLN A 2 -3.24 -27.54 5.32
CA GLN A 2 -2.80 -26.27 5.92
C GLN A 2 -3.27 -25.15 4.98
N GLN A 3 -4.49 -24.68 5.19
CA GLN A 3 -4.91 -23.39 4.66
C GLN A 3 -4.11 -22.35 5.43
N GLN A 4 -2.91 -22.02 4.95
CA GLN A 4 -2.20 -20.83 5.39
C GLN A 4 -3.19 -19.69 5.18
N GLY A 5 -3.69 -19.13 6.29
CA GLY A 5 -4.59 -17.99 6.28
C GLY A 5 -3.85 -16.87 5.59
N LYS A 6 -4.09 -16.72 4.29
CA LYS A 6 -3.49 -15.66 3.49
C LYS A 6 -4.12 -14.39 4.00
N ALA A 7 -3.40 -13.71 4.88
CA ALA A 7 -3.79 -12.42 5.41
C ALA A 7 -4.15 -11.52 4.22
N VAL A 8 -5.39 -11.04 4.21
CA VAL A 8 -5.95 -10.33 3.06
C VAL A 8 -5.30 -8.95 3.00
N PRO A 9 -4.68 -8.57 1.87
CA PRO A 9 -4.12 -7.24 1.73
C PRO A 9 -5.23 -6.18 1.69
N VAL A 10 -5.13 -5.19 2.56
CA VAL A 10 -6.02 -4.03 2.64
C VAL A 10 -5.27 -2.79 2.18
N TYR A 11 -5.83 -2.08 1.20
CA TYR A 11 -5.27 -0.83 0.70
C TYR A 11 -6.04 0.35 1.30
N GLN A 12 -5.35 1.19 2.05
CA GLN A 12 -5.87 2.48 2.50
C GLN A 12 -5.24 3.60 1.69
N THR A 13 -6.05 4.38 0.99
CA THR A 13 -5.58 5.53 0.22
C THR A 13 -6.10 6.84 0.82
N THR A 14 -5.20 7.76 1.14
CA THR A 14 -5.51 9.11 1.59
C THR A 14 -4.95 10.13 0.60
N HIS A 15 -5.41 11.37 0.69
CA HIS A 15 -4.90 12.46 -0.12
C HIS A 15 -4.87 13.74 0.70
N GLU A 16 -3.82 14.51 0.52
CA GLU A 16 -3.61 15.77 1.21
C GLU A 16 -3.07 16.81 0.23
N GLY A 17 -3.38 18.07 0.49
CA GLY A 17 -2.93 19.21 -0.32
C GLY A 17 -4.04 19.88 -1.14
N PRO A 18 -3.72 21.03 -1.76
CA PRO A 18 -4.66 21.83 -2.52
C PRO A 18 -5.06 21.15 -3.83
N ASP A 19 -6.16 21.60 -4.44
CA ASP A 19 -6.78 20.93 -5.60
C ASP A 19 -5.84 20.65 -6.78
N HIS A 20 -4.80 21.49 -6.94
CA HIS A 20 -3.80 21.45 -8.00
C HIS A 20 -2.45 20.85 -7.58
N ASP A 21 -2.21 20.60 -6.28
CA ASP A 21 -0.98 19.98 -5.75
C ASP A 21 -1.32 18.92 -4.71
N ARG A 22 -2.36 18.13 -4.98
CA ARG A 22 -2.78 17.06 -4.08
C ARG A 22 -1.81 15.88 -4.20
N THR A 23 -1.25 15.48 -3.07
CA THR A 23 -0.44 14.28 -2.94
C THR A 23 -1.33 13.13 -2.46
N PHE A 24 -1.25 12.00 -3.12
CA PHE A 24 -1.96 10.79 -2.72
C PHE A 24 -0.99 9.88 -1.96
N PHE A 25 -1.48 9.29 -0.89
CA PHE A 25 -0.75 8.34 -0.05
C PHE A 25 -1.53 7.03 -0.06
N ALA A 26 -0.83 5.90 -0.16
CA ALA A 26 -1.41 4.58 -0.10
C ALA A 26 -0.62 3.71 0.86
N ASN A 27 -1.34 3.08 1.77
CA ASN A 27 -0.83 2.18 2.78
C ASN A 27 -1.38 0.79 2.48
N LEU A 28 -0.48 -0.19 2.39
CA LEU A 28 -0.82 -1.60 2.28
C LEU A 28 -0.69 -2.25 3.66
N LEU A 29 -1.81 -2.75 4.14
CA LEU A 29 -1.92 -3.45 5.40
C LEU A 29 -2.13 -4.94 5.13
N ILE A 30 -1.41 -5.78 5.86
CA ILE A 30 -1.64 -7.22 5.90
C ILE A 30 -1.81 -7.58 7.37
N ASP A 31 -2.91 -8.26 7.71
CA ASP A 31 -3.24 -8.63 9.10
C ASP A 31 -3.36 -7.42 10.05
N GLY A 32 -3.77 -6.26 9.53
CA GLY A 32 -3.84 -5.01 10.31
C GLY A 32 -2.50 -4.31 10.52
N GLN A 33 -1.39 -4.89 10.06
CA GLN A 33 -0.07 -4.27 10.10
C GLN A 33 0.26 -3.60 8.76
N VAL A 34 0.67 -2.34 8.80
CA VAL A 34 1.18 -1.63 7.60
C VAL A 34 2.51 -2.27 7.21
N ILE A 35 2.51 -3.02 6.12
CA ILE A 35 3.71 -3.63 5.56
C ILE A 35 4.40 -2.71 4.56
N ALA A 36 3.65 -1.82 3.90
CA ALA A 36 4.21 -0.84 2.98
C ALA A 36 3.36 0.43 2.93
N SER A 37 4.03 1.54 2.68
CA SER A 37 3.41 2.84 2.45
C SER A 37 4.16 3.58 1.35
N ALA A 38 3.39 4.23 0.48
CA ALA A 38 3.92 5.00 -0.62
C ALA A 38 3.04 6.20 -0.96
N SER A 39 3.62 7.17 -1.65
CA SER A 39 2.91 8.33 -2.17
C SER A 39 3.03 8.41 -3.69
N GLY A 40 2.17 9.24 -4.28
CA GLY A 40 2.16 9.49 -5.71
C GLY A 40 1.29 10.69 -6.07
N ARG A 41 1.37 11.12 -7.34
CA ARG A 41 0.56 12.23 -7.86
C ARG A 41 -0.90 11.84 -8.11
N SER A 42 -1.23 10.56 -8.01
CA SER A 42 -2.58 10.01 -8.22
C SER A 42 -2.79 8.80 -7.32
N ARG A 43 -4.05 8.50 -6.93
CA ARG A 43 -4.42 7.29 -6.15
C ARG A 43 -3.75 6.03 -6.69
N LYS A 44 -3.95 5.78 -8.00
CA LYS A 44 -3.40 4.62 -8.70
C LYS A 44 -1.87 4.52 -8.61
N GLN A 45 -1.17 5.65 -8.65
CA GLN A 45 0.29 5.70 -8.56
C GLN A 45 0.76 5.41 -7.13
N ALA A 46 0.09 5.98 -6.13
CA ALA A 46 0.36 5.66 -4.73
C ALA A 46 0.10 4.18 -4.43
N GLU A 47 -1.04 3.63 -4.86
CA GLU A 47 -1.40 2.22 -4.70
C GLU A 47 -0.37 1.29 -5.35
N THR A 48 0.02 1.60 -6.59
CA THR A 48 1.02 0.81 -7.33
C THR A 48 2.37 0.85 -6.61
N ASN A 49 2.82 2.03 -6.18
CA ASN A 49 4.08 2.15 -5.45
C ASN A 49 4.03 1.36 -4.12
N ALA A 50 2.90 1.39 -3.40
CA ALA A 50 2.75 0.64 -2.14
C ALA A 50 2.81 -0.87 -2.39
N ALA A 51 2.16 -1.37 -3.45
CA ALA A 51 2.19 -2.77 -3.83
C ALA A 51 3.61 -3.21 -4.27
N ILE A 52 4.30 -2.41 -5.09
CA ILE A 52 5.69 -2.69 -5.51
C ILE A 52 6.60 -2.73 -4.28
N LYS A 53 6.48 -1.75 -3.39
CA LYS A 53 7.32 -1.64 -2.20
C LYS A 53 7.08 -2.81 -1.24
N ALA A 54 5.85 -3.27 -1.11
CA ALA A 54 5.52 -4.49 -0.38
C ALA A 54 6.10 -5.74 -1.05
N LEU A 55 5.93 -5.91 -2.36
CA LEU A 55 6.46 -7.05 -3.11
C LEU A 55 7.99 -7.12 -3.07
N SER A 56 8.66 -5.97 -3.16
CA SER A 56 10.12 -5.86 -3.05
C SER A 56 10.61 -6.06 -1.62
N GLY A 57 9.82 -5.71 -0.61
CA GLY A 57 10.14 -5.92 0.81
C GLY A 57 9.76 -7.32 1.34
N SER A 58 8.86 -8.04 0.67
CA SER A 58 8.33 -9.35 1.10
C SER A 58 9.13 -10.55 0.58
N THR A 59 10.32 -10.33 0.03
CA THR A 59 11.22 -11.41 -0.43
C THR A 59 12.48 -11.37 0.43
N GLY A 60 12.46 -12.06 1.56
CA GLY A 60 13.62 -12.12 2.44
C GLY A 60 13.35 -12.86 3.75
N GLU A 61 12.87 -14.10 3.66
CA GLU A 61 13.03 -15.12 4.71
C GLU A 61 13.64 -16.38 4.07
#